data_AF-A0A948VJU7-F1
#
_entry.id   AF-A0A948VJU7-F1
#
_cell.length_a   1.000
_cell.length_b   1.000
_cell.length_c   1.000
_cell.angle_alpha   90.00
_cell.angle_beta   90.00
_cell.angle_gamma   90.00
#
_symmetry.space_group_name_H-M   'P 1'
#
loop_
_entity.id
_entity.type
_entity.pdbx_description
1 polymer ?
#
loop_
_entity_poly.entity_id
_entity_poly.type
_entity_poly.pdbx_seq_one_letter_code
_entity_poly.pdbx_strand_id
1 'polypeptide(L)'
;MSDKIEIIRDNCTGCLLCVRACPFGAISLIERPEHPKKNKLAVIDVSKCNFCGACVEACKKYRAIVITREDGHPAVNLSEYRGVWVYAEQRHSDVSPVVYELLNEGRALADKLSTRLSAVLIGDGVEKHAQELIYHGADRVYVIDGPIFREFLDEPYAEVLSGLIFGEKPEIVLMGATNIGRSFASRVAAKIKTGLTADCTGLDIDVSNRNLMQTRPAFGGNVMATILTPRHRPQMATVRHKVFKKAPRDAGRKGEIIKRNPDFTKLKSRTGFLEFVSDTTTKINLAEADIIVSGGRGLGKPEGFKLIEELASALCGAVGASRAAVDSGWIPYSHQVGQTGRTVAPKLYVACGVSGQIQHLVGMGSSDIIVAINRDPEAPMMKIATYAIEGDLYEIIPCIIKEIKK
;
A
#
# COMPACT_ATOMS: atom_id res chain seq x y z
N MET A 1 31.91 -4.26 -1.05
CA MET A 1 31.49 -4.47 -2.44
C MET A 1 30.65 -3.27 -2.81
N SER A 2 31.20 -2.40 -3.64
CA SER A 2 30.74 -1.02 -3.83
C SER A 2 30.84 -0.71 -5.30
N ASP A 3 29.79 -0.12 -5.87
CA ASP A 3 29.81 0.43 -7.22
C ASP A 3 31.10 1.20 -7.47
N LYS A 4 31.72 0.99 -8.64
CA LYS A 4 32.94 1.70 -9.02
C LYS A 4 32.62 2.68 -10.13
N ILE A 5 33.10 3.90 -9.97
CA ILE A 5 33.03 4.92 -11.00
C ILE A 5 34.45 5.35 -11.33
N GLU A 6 34.79 5.23 -12.61
CA GLU A 6 36.14 5.48 -13.11
C GLU A 6 36.10 6.45 -14.28
N ILE A 7 37.15 7.26 -14.38
CA ILE A 7 37.35 8.19 -15.48
C ILE A 7 38.45 7.65 -16.37
N ILE A 8 38.10 7.33 -17.61
CA ILE A 8 39.06 6.98 -18.66
C ILE A 8 39.79 8.27 -19.05
N ARG A 9 41.01 8.41 -18.53
CA ARG A 9 41.83 9.63 -18.65
C ARG A 9 42.06 10.07 -20.09
N ASP A 10 42.18 9.12 -21.01
CA ASP A 10 42.47 9.40 -22.43
C ASP A 10 41.26 9.94 -23.19
N ASN A 11 40.06 9.55 -22.74
CA ASN A 11 38.80 9.95 -23.35
C ASN A 11 38.29 11.28 -22.79
N CYS A 12 38.74 11.69 -21.60
CA CYS A 12 38.28 12.92 -20.95
C CYS A 12 38.79 14.16 -21.70
N THR A 13 37.87 15.04 -22.11
CA THR A 13 38.18 16.30 -22.83
C THR A 13 38.11 17.55 -21.95
N GLY A 14 37.74 17.41 -20.66
CA GLY A 14 37.62 18.57 -19.76
C GLY A 14 36.46 19.52 -20.06
N CYS A 15 35.45 19.08 -20.82
CA CYS A 15 34.35 19.91 -21.35
C CYS A 15 33.29 20.40 -20.35
N LEU A 16 33.49 20.21 -19.03
CA LEU A 16 32.58 20.65 -17.93
C LEU A 16 31.16 20.04 -17.91
N LEU A 17 30.73 19.30 -18.94
CA LEU A 17 29.36 18.78 -19.03
C LEU A 17 28.99 17.86 -17.85
N CYS A 18 29.92 17.01 -17.41
CA CYS A 18 29.70 16.11 -16.28
C CYS A 18 29.55 16.85 -14.94
N VAL A 19 30.21 17.99 -14.76
CA VAL A 19 30.12 18.82 -13.54
C VAL A 19 28.72 19.42 -13.44
N ARG A 20 28.20 19.97 -14.55
CA ARG A 20 26.84 20.54 -14.61
C ARG A 20 25.75 19.49 -14.45
N ALA A 21 25.99 18.28 -14.92
CA ALA A 21 25.05 17.17 -14.83
C ALA A 21 25.01 16.50 -13.44
N CYS A 22 25.94 16.81 -12.53
CA CYS A 22 25.98 16.19 -11.21
C CYS A 22 25.11 16.98 -10.21
N PRO A 23 23.94 16.45 -9.78
CA PRO A 23 23.08 17.14 -8.81
C PRO A 23 23.68 17.18 -7.39
N PHE A 24 24.71 16.37 -7.13
CA PHE A 24 25.35 16.24 -5.82
C PHE A 24 26.68 17.00 -5.72
N GLY A 25 27.12 17.69 -6.80
CA GLY A 25 28.40 18.40 -6.82
C GLY A 25 29.62 17.50 -6.60
N ALA A 26 29.52 16.21 -6.93
CA ALA A 26 30.55 15.21 -6.67
C ALA A 26 31.69 15.20 -7.72
N ILE A 27 31.66 16.08 -8.72
CA ILE A 27 32.62 16.08 -9.83
C ILE A 27 33.34 17.43 -9.88
N SER A 28 34.66 17.40 -9.84
CA SER A 28 35.53 18.56 -10.00
C SER A 28 36.47 18.37 -11.20
N LEU A 29 37.10 19.46 -11.68
CA LEU A 29 38.13 19.40 -12.71
C LEU A 29 39.48 19.75 -12.10
N ILE A 30 40.50 18.93 -12.38
CA ILE A 30 41.89 19.22 -12.08
C ILE A 30 42.65 19.55 -13.37
N GLU A 31 43.73 20.30 -13.25
CA GLU A 31 44.59 20.61 -14.39
C GLU A 31 45.50 19.44 -14.74
N ARG A 32 45.68 19.18 -16.05
CA ARG A 32 46.54 18.15 -16.61
C ARG A 32 47.57 18.80 -17.55
N PRO A 33 48.69 19.31 -17.03
CA PRO A 33 49.69 20.04 -17.83
C PRO A 33 50.42 19.15 -18.86
N GLU A 34 50.39 17.83 -18.69
CA GLU A 34 51.06 16.85 -19.56
C GLU A 34 50.38 16.65 -20.93
N HIS A 35 49.19 17.23 -21.17
CA HIS A 35 48.46 17.08 -22.43
C HIS A 35 48.13 18.42 -23.11
N PRO A 36 48.77 18.73 -24.27
CA PRO A 36 48.71 20.07 -24.88
C PRO A 36 47.32 20.48 -25.42
N LYS A 37 46.39 19.53 -25.61
CA LYS A 37 45.01 19.80 -26.09
C LYS A 37 43.90 19.48 -25.08
N LYS A 38 44.23 18.81 -23.97
CA LYS A 38 43.27 18.31 -22.96
C LYS A 38 43.79 18.65 -21.57
N ASN A 39 43.85 19.94 -21.27
CA ASN A 39 44.46 20.49 -20.08
C ASN A 39 43.62 20.32 -18.79
N LYS A 40 42.43 19.72 -18.87
CA LYS A 40 41.55 19.50 -17.71
C LYS A 40 41.05 18.07 -17.66
N LEU A 41 41.11 17.46 -16.48
CA LEU A 41 40.66 16.10 -16.19
C LEU A 41 39.57 16.14 -15.13
N ALA A 42 38.46 15.45 -15.36
CA ALA A 42 37.43 15.29 -14.33
C ALA A 42 37.91 14.33 -13.24
N VAL A 43 37.55 14.63 -11.99
CA VAL A 43 37.79 13.82 -10.80
C VAL A 43 36.48 13.71 -10.05
N ILE A 44 36.17 12.49 -9.57
CA ILE A 44 34.91 12.19 -8.90
C ILE A 44 35.22 11.90 -7.44
N ASP A 45 34.58 12.66 -6.56
CA ASP A 45 34.58 12.42 -5.12
C ASP A 45 33.59 11.28 -4.82
N VAL A 46 34.12 10.09 -4.58
CA VAL A 46 33.33 8.88 -4.32
C VAL A 46 32.50 9.00 -3.04
N SER A 47 32.91 9.83 -2.07
CA SER A 47 32.16 10.03 -0.82
C SER A 47 30.84 10.78 -1.04
N LYS A 48 30.75 11.59 -2.11
CA LYS A 48 29.56 12.37 -2.48
C LYS A 48 28.80 11.77 -3.67
N CYS A 49 29.37 10.75 -4.31
CA CYS A 49 28.79 10.15 -5.51
C CYS A 49 27.69 9.15 -5.15
N ASN A 50 26.49 9.34 -5.72
CA ASN A 50 25.35 8.45 -5.54
C ASN A 50 25.13 7.47 -6.70
N PHE A 51 26.14 7.27 -7.57
CA PHE A 51 26.13 6.34 -8.72
C PHE A 51 24.90 6.41 -9.66
N CYS A 52 24.22 7.56 -9.69
CA CYS A 52 22.97 7.77 -10.42
C CYS A 52 23.11 7.65 -11.95
N GLY A 53 24.33 7.80 -12.50
CA GLY A 53 24.60 7.67 -13.93
C GLY A 53 24.41 8.93 -14.77
N ALA A 54 23.96 10.05 -14.19
CA ALA A 54 23.76 11.31 -14.92
C ALA A 54 25.04 11.81 -15.62
N CYS A 55 26.20 11.61 -15.00
CA CYS A 55 27.49 11.99 -15.57
C CYS A 55 27.92 11.09 -16.75
N VAL A 56 27.54 9.81 -16.74
CA VAL A 56 27.79 8.86 -17.84
C VAL A 56 26.98 9.27 -19.06
N GLU A 57 25.71 9.62 -18.86
CA GLU A 57 24.82 10.10 -19.92
C GLU A 57 25.29 11.43 -20.50
N ALA A 58 25.68 12.39 -19.66
CA ALA A 58 26.26 13.65 -20.11
C ALA A 58 27.58 13.47 -20.87
N CYS A 59 28.34 12.41 -20.56
CA CYS A 59 29.60 12.07 -21.22
C CYS A 59 29.44 11.05 -22.37
N LYS A 60 28.22 10.82 -22.88
CA LYS A 60 27.92 9.81 -23.91
C LYS A 60 28.76 9.97 -25.18
N LYS A 61 29.10 11.20 -25.56
CA LYS A 61 29.92 11.51 -26.76
C LYS A 61 31.38 11.06 -26.62
N TYR A 62 31.96 11.18 -25.43
CA TYR A 62 33.38 10.92 -25.21
C TYR A 62 33.62 9.61 -24.47
N ARG A 63 32.60 9.03 -23.82
CA ARG A 63 32.68 7.80 -23.03
C ARG A 63 33.86 7.82 -22.05
N ALA A 64 34.09 8.98 -21.43
CA ALA A 64 35.20 9.17 -20.51
C ALA A 64 34.86 8.76 -19.08
N ILE A 65 33.58 8.53 -18.76
CA ILE A 65 33.11 8.12 -17.44
C ILE A 65 32.46 6.75 -17.60
N VAL A 66 32.96 5.77 -16.86
CA VAL A 66 32.41 4.42 -16.80
C VAL A 66 31.98 4.15 -15.38
N ILE A 67 30.73 3.75 -15.21
CA ILE A 67 30.26 3.17 -13.96
C ILE A 67 30.25 1.67 -14.17
N THR A 68 31.13 0.97 -13.47
CA THR A 68 31.04 -0.47 -13.34
C THR A 68 30.07 -0.73 -12.19
N ARG A 69 28.82 -0.95 -12.58
CA ARG A 69 27.84 -1.56 -11.68
C ARG A 69 28.19 -3.04 -11.67
N GLU A 70 28.56 -3.56 -10.51
CA GLU A 70 28.51 -5.00 -10.36
C GLU A 70 27.01 -5.34 -10.44
N ASP A 71 26.54 -5.87 -11.58
CA ASP A 71 25.20 -6.47 -11.75
C ASP A 71 25.01 -7.73 -10.87
N GLY A 72 25.82 -7.88 -9.83
CA GLY A 72 25.59 -8.73 -8.70
C GLY A 72 24.98 -7.90 -7.59
N HIS A 73 23.66 -7.67 -7.64
CA HIS A 73 22.95 -7.84 -6.37
C HIS A 73 23.41 -9.21 -5.85
N PRO A 74 24.05 -9.31 -4.67
CA PRO A 74 24.49 -10.60 -4.18
C PRO A 74 23.29 -11.52 -4.29
N ALA A 75 23.42 -12.61 -5.03
CA ALA A 75 22.34 -13.56 -5.19
C ALA A 75 21.96 -13.96 -3.77
N VAL A 76 20.85 -13.39 -3.28
CA VAL A 76 20.40 -13.63 -1.93
C VAL A 76 20.20 -15.13 -1.88
N ASN A 77 20.79 -15.80 -0.89
CA ASN A 77 20.72 -17.25 -0.83
C ASN A 77 19.26 -17.66 -0.56
N LEU A 78 18.50 -17.89 -1.63
CA LEU A 78 17.05 -18.02 -1.59
C LEU A 78 16.62 -19.19 -0.69
N SER A 79 17.46 -20.21 -0.55
CA SER A 79 17.20 -21.39 0.29
C SER A 79 17.16 -21.10 1.78
N GLU A 80 17.76 -19.99 2.24
CA GLU A 80 17.74 -19.58 3.64
C GLU A 80 16.40 -18.96 4.05
N TYR A 81 15.58 -18.54 3.08
CA TYR A 81 14.35 -17.81 3.35
C TYR A 81 13.17 -18.78 3.38
N ARG A 82 12.45 -18.81 4.51
CA ARG A 82 11.26 -19.68 4.67
C ARG A 82 10.17 -18.97 5.45
N GLY A 83 8.93 -19.20 5.01
CA GLY A 83 7.74 -18.77 5.73
C GLY A 83 7.03 -17.61 5.08
N VAL A 84 5.72 -17.55 5.31
CA VAL A 84 4.85 -16.45 4.90
C VAL A 84 4.56 -15.61 6.12
N TRP A 85 4.82 -14.31 6.04
CA TRP A 85 4.58 -13.37 7.13
C TRP A 85 3.42 -12.44 6.78
N VAL A 86 2.57 -12.18 7.77
CA VAL A 86 1.51 -11.16 7.71
C VAL A 86 1.79 -10.13 8.78
N TYR A 87 1.88 -8.85 8.40
CA TYR A 87 1.89 -7.76 9.36
C TYR A 87 0.47 -7.57 9.93
N ALA A 88 0.33 -7.81 11.22
CA ALA A 88 -0.90 -7.60 11.95
C ALA A 88 -1.01 -6.13 12.34
N GLU A 89 -1.60 -5.31 11.45
CA GLU A 89 -1.92 -3.91 11.74
C GLU A 89 -2.86 -3.80 12.94
N GLN A 90 -2.51 -2.92 13.87
CA GLN A 90 -3.34 -2.52 15.00
C GLN A 90 -3.65 -1.02 14.93
N ARG A 91 -4.80 -0.62 15.46
CA ARG A 91 -5.16 0.77 15.72
C ARG A 91 -5.72 0.88 17.12
N HIS A 92 -5.14 1.75 17.94
CA HIS A 92 -5.51 1.92 19.35
C HIS A 92 -5.56 0.60 20.13
N SER A 93 -4.60 -0.29 19.86
CA SER A 93 -4.45 -1.63 20.43
C SER A 93 -5.38 -2.70 19.88
N ASP A 94 -6.34 -2.37 19.01
CA ASP A 94 -7.23 -3.35 18.38
C ASP A 94 -6.73 -3.74 16.99
N VAL A 95 -6.78 -5.04 16.67
CA VAL A 95 -6.33 -5.57 15.37
C VAL A 95 -7.30 -5.19 14.26
N SER A 96 -6.77 -4.62 13.18
CA SER A 96 -7.57 -4.19 12.04
C SER A 96 -8.18 -5.38 11.29
N PRO A 97 -9.43 -5.28 10.79
CA PRO A 97 -10.09 -6.37 10.06
C PRO A 97 -9.31 -6.89 8.84
N VAL A 98 -8.51 -6.04 8.19
CA VAL A 98 -7.66 -6.40 7.04
C VAL A 98 -6.67 -7.53 7.37
N VAL A 99 -6.27 -7.66 8.64
CA VAL A 99 -5.34 -8.69 9.09
C VAL A 99 -5.95 -10.07 8.94
N TYR A 100 -7.24 -10.24 9.25
CA TYR A 100 -7.91 -11.53 9.12
C TYR A 100 -8.09 -11.97 7.66
N GLU A 101 -8.23 -11.01 6.75
CA GLU A 101 -8.26 -11.27 5.29
C GLU A 101 -6.88 -11.72 4.81
N LEU A 102 -5.83 -11.03 5.27
CA LEU A 102 -4.43 -11.38 4.97
C LEU A 102 -4.00 -12.72 5.55
N LEU A 103 -4.47 -13.08 6.75
CA LEU A 103 -4.20 -14.39 7.35
C LEU A 103 -4.81 -15.51 6.52
N ASN A 104 -6.01 -15.31 5.98
CA ASN A 104 -6.68 -16.31 5.15
C ASN A 104 -5.88 -16.55 3.86
N GLU A 105 -5.54 -15.48 3.15
CA GLU A 105 -4.77 -15.56 1.91
C GLU A 105 -3.35 -16.06 2.19
N GLY A 106 -2.71 -15.56 3.24
CA GLY A 106 -1.39 -16.00 3.72
C GLY A 106 -1.35 -17.49 4.06
N ARG A 107 -2.42 -18.06 4.62
CA ARG A 107 -2.54 -19.50 4.89
C ARG A 107 -2.57 -20.30 3.60
N ALA A 108 -3.39 -19.90 2.63
CA ALA A 108 -3.47 -20.55 1.33
C ALA A 108 -2.11 -20.54 0.61
N LEU A 109 -1.39 -19.42 0.67
CA LEU A 109 -0.03 -19.26 0.16
C LEU A 109 0.98 -20.15 0.92
N ALA A 110 0.89 -20.19 2.25
CA ALA A 110 1.77 -21.01 3.08
C ALA A 110 1.58 -22.51 2.83
N ASP A 111 0.34 -22.96 2.63
CA ASP A 111 0.00 -24.34 2.31
C ASP A 111 0.58 -24.75 0.95
N LYS A 112 0.43 -23.91 -0.08
CA LYS A 112 1.04 -24.14 -1.41
C LYS A 112 2.57 -24.25 -1.34
N LEU A 113 3.22 -23.48 -0.47
CA LEU A 113 4.68 -23.53 -0.26
C LEU A 113 5.15 -24.60 0.72
N SER A 114 4.22 -25.32 1.38
CA SER A 114 4.47 -26.24 2.49
C SER A 114 5.33 -25.58 3.58
N THR A 115 4.95 -24.37 3.99
CA THR A 115 5.66 -23.59 5.01
C THR A 115 4.71 -23.07 6.08
N ARG A 116 5.28 -22.41 7.10
CA ARG A 116 4.52 -21.84 8.22
C ARG A 116 4.02 -20.44 7.89
N LEU A 117 2.83 -20.12 8.39
CA LEU A 117 2.29 -18.76 8.41
C LEU A 117 2.65 -18.11 9.75
N SER A 118 3.34 -16.97 9.70
CA SER A 118 3.63 -16.17 10.88
C SER A 118 2.90 -14.82 10.82
N ALA A 119 2.37 -14.36 11.94
CA ALA A 119 1.90 -12.98 12.11
C ALA A 119 2.95 -12.15 12.86
N VAL A 120 3.12 -10.89 12.51
CA VAL A 120 3.97 -9.93 13.24
C VAL A 120 3.08 -8.83 13.79
N LEU A 121 2.97 -8.77 15.11
CA LEU A 121 2.14 -7.83 15.85
C LEU A 121 3.03 -6.84 16.63
N ILE A 122 2.92 -5.56 16.30
CA ILE A 122 3.71 -4.47 16.89
C ILE A 122 2.72 -3.44 17.48
N GLY A 123 2.87 -3.09 18.76
CA GLY A 123 1.97 -2.14 19.42
C GLY A 123 2.27 -1.95 20.92
N ASP A 124 1.32 -1.36 21.64
CA ASP A 124 1.31 -1.17 23.09
C ASP A 124 0.12 -1.92 23.68
N GLY A 125 0.34 -2.89 24.57
CA GLY A 125 -0.73 -3.71 25.17
C GLY A 125 -1.43 -4.67 24.21
N VAL A 126 -0.74 -5.08 23.13
CA VAL A 126 -1.31 -5.88 22.03
C VAL A 126 -1.17 -7.38 22.24
N GLU A 127 -0.41 -7.82 23.24
CA GLU A 127 -0.18 -9.25 23.54
C GLU A 127 -1.50 -10.05 23.65
N LYS A 128 -2.56 -9.44 24.18
CA LYS A 128 -3.89 -10.05 24.33
C LYS A 128 -4.50 -10.54 23.01
N HIS A 129 -4.12 -9.94 21.88
CA HIS A 129 -4.63 -10.31 20.56
C HIS A 129 -3.83 -11.41 19.86
N ALA A 130 -2.65 -11.78 20.38
CA ALA A 130 -1.80 -12.79 19.76
C ALA A 130 -2.49 -14.14 19.62
N GLN A 131 -3.28 -14.54 20.63
CA GLN A 131 -4.03 -15.79 20.60
C GLN A 131 -5.14 -15.78 19.53
N GLU A 132 -5.79 -14.63 19.34
CA GLU A 132 -6.85 -14.50 18.34
C GLU A 132 -6.28 -14.65 16.91
N LEU A 133 -5.08 -14.11 16.66
CA LEU A 133 -4.38 -14.30 15.37
C LEU A 133 -4.07 -15.79 15.09
N ILE A 134 -3.79 -16.59 16.12
CA ILE A 134 -3.59 -18.05 15.98
C ILE A 134 -4.89 -18.74 15.60
N TYR A 135 -6.01 -18.38 16.26
CA TYR A 135 -7.32 -18.94 15.93
C TYR A 135 -7.74 -18.64 14.49
N HIS A 136 -7.28 -17.52 13.93
CA HIS A 136 -7.48 -17.15 12.53
C HIS A 136 -6.43 -17.70 11.56
N GLY A 137 -5.51 -18.58 12.01
CA GLY A 137 -4.66 -19.40 11.15
C GLY A 137 -3.16 -19.15 11.18
N ALA A 138 -2.67 -18.23 12.01
CA ALA A 138 -1.24 -18.07 12.22
C ALA A 138 -0.65 -19.26 13.01
N ASP A 139 0.41 -19.88 12.49
CA ASP A 139 1.16 -20.92 13.21
C ASP A 139 2.10 -20.31 14.26
N ARG A 140 2.61 -19.10 13.97
CA ARG A 140 3.51 -18.33 14.83
C ARG A 140 3.07 -16.88 14.92
N VAL A 141 3.19 -16.27 16.10
CA VAL A 141 2.93 -14.83 16.27
C VAL A 141 4.13 -14.19 16.94
N TYR A 142 4.83 -13.33 16.22
CA TYR A 142 5.86 -12.47 16.79
C TYR A 142 5.20 -11.26 17.41
N VAL A 143 5.35 -11.11 18.72
CA VAL A 143 4.77 -10.00 19.49
C VAL A 143 5.89 -9.06 19.92
N ILE A 144 5.74 -7.79 19.56
CA ILE A 144 6.61 -6.69 19.98
C ILE A 144 5.72 -5.67 20.68
N ASP A 145 5.79 -5.70 22.01
CA ASP A 145 4.97 -4.84 22.87
C ASP A 145 5.87 -3.78 23.52
N GLY A 146 5.54 -2.51 23.32
CA GLY A 146 6.29 -1.41 23.90
C GLY A 146 5.57 -0.07 23.78
N PRO A 147 5.73 0.83 24.78
CA PRO A 147 4.99 2.09 24.84
C PRO A 147 5.32 3.05 23.69
N ILE A 148 6.48 2.89 23.05
CA ILE A 148 6.87 3.66 21.86
C ILE A 148 5.97 3.40 20.65
N PHE A 149 5.25 2.27 20.62
CA PHE A 149 4.36 1.89 19.53
C PHE A 149 2.88 2.24 19.79
N ARG A 150 2.57 2.90 20.91
CA ARG A 150 1.22 3.35 21.23
C ARG A 150 0.62 4.14 20.07
N GLU A 151 1.38 5.13 19.59
CA GLU A 151 1.04 5.91 18.42
C GLU A 151 1.86 5.43 17.22
N PHE A 152 1.22 5.39 16.05
CA PHE A 152 1.88 4.93 14.84
C PHE A 152 2.91 5.97 14.35
N LEU A 153 4.17 5.53 14.24
CA LEU A 153 5.26 6.29 13.65
C LEU A 153 6.02 5.39 12.66
N ASP A 154 6.23 5.86 11.43
CA ASP A 154 6.80 5.02 10.37
C ASP A 154 8.20 4.49 10.68
N GLU A 155 9.06 5.29 11.31
CA GLU A 155 10.47 4.97 11.52
C GLU A 155 10.69 3.85 12.55
N PRO A 156 10.11 3.92 13.78
CA PRO A 156 10.19 2.83 14.73
C PRO A 156 9.61 1.51 14.19
N TYR A 157 8.46 1.56 13.53
CA TYR A 157 7.82 0.37 12.97
C TYR A 157 8.66 -0.27 11.85
N ALA A 158 9.19 0.54 10.94
CA ALA A 158 10.05 0.06 9.87
C ALA A 158 11.37 -0.53 10.39
N GLU A 159 11.96 0.05 11.44
CA GLU A 159 13.19 -0.45 12.07
C GLU A 159 12.98 -1.84 12.66
N VAL A 160 11.92 -2.01 13.44
CA VAL A 160 11.60 -3.30 14.08
C VAL A 160 11.27 -4.36 13.04
N LEU A 161 10.39 -4.08 12.08
CA LEU A 161 10.03 -5.07 11.08
C LEU A 161 11.23 -5.47 10.21
N SER A 162 12.07 -4.50 9.81
CA SER A 162 13.29 -4.79 9.06
C SER A 162 14.27 -5.64 9.87
N GLY A 163 14.46 -5.33 11.15
CA GLY A 163 15.32 -6.10 12.05
C GLY A 163 14.87 -7.55 12.21
N LEU A 164 13.56 -7.77 12.35
CA LEU A 164 12.98 -9.12 12.41
C LEU A 164 13.16 -9.89 11.10
N ILE A 165 12.96 -9.22 9.96
CA ILE A 165 13.17 -9.82 8.64
C ILE A 165 14.63 -10.25 8.45
N PHE A 166 15.60 -9.45 8.90
CA PHE A 166 17.02 -9.82 8.84
C PHE A 166 17.37 -11.03 9.71
N GLY A 167 16.72 -11.16 10.88
CA GLY A 167 16.97 -12.25 11.82
C GLY A 167 16.32 -13.58 11.41
N GLU A 168 15.06 -13.54 10.96
CA GLU A 168 14.25 -14.75 10.72
C GLU A 168 14.12 -15.11 9.23
N LYS A 169 14.49 -14.20 8.31
CA LYS A 169 14.51 -14.40 6.86
C LYS A 169 13.21 -15.02 6.28
N PRO A 170 12.06 -14.34 6.36
CA PRO A 170 10.83 -14.81 5.73
C PRO A 170 10.89 -14.81 4.21
N GLU A 171 10.20 -15.74 3.55
CA GLU A 171 10.14 -15.82 2.08
C GLU A 171 9.19 -14.76 1.48
N ILE A 172 8.05 -14.53 2.16
CA ILE A 172 7.00 -13.59 1.75
C ILE A 172 6.60 -12.73 2.95
N VAL A 173 6.34 -11.43 2.72
CA VAL A 173 5.78 -10.52 3.73
C VAL A 173 4.58 -9.77 3.12
N LEU A 174 3.41 -9.96 3.71
CA LEU A 174 2.15 -9.33 3.32
C LEU A 174 1.74 -8.27 4.33
N MET A 175 1.26 -7.13 3.84
CA MET A 175 0.75 -6.03 4.66
C MET A 175 -0.57 -5.51 4.08
N GLY A 176 -1.40 -4.88 4.91
CA GLY A 176 -2.62 -4.24 4.42
C GLY A 176 -2.28 -2.97 3.62
N ALA A 177 -2.97 -2.72 2.51
CA ALA A 177 -2.84 -1.49 1.75
C ALA A 177 -3.65 -0.34 2.39
N THR A 178 -3.57 -0.20 3.70
CA THR A 178 -4.13 0.90 4.49
C THR A 178 -3.21 2.11 4.47
N ASN A 179 -3.60 3.22 5.11
CA ASN A 179 -2.71 4.37 5.29
C ASN A 179 -1.43 3.99 6.04
N ILE A 180 -1.55 3.16 7.09
CA ILE A 180 -0.42 2.63 7.86
C ILE A 180 0.46 1.77 6.95
N GLY A 181 -0.09 0.69 6.39
CA GLY A 181 0.72 -0.26 5.63
C GLY A 181 1.32 0.33 4.36
N ARG A 182 0.62 1.23 3.63
CA ARG A 182 1.20 1.92 2.46
C ARG A 182 2.34 2.85 2.83
N SER A 183 2.31 3.46 4.02
CA SER A 183 3.32 4.42 4.45
C SER A 183 4.66 3.73 4.74
N PHE A 184 4.69 2.76 5.67
CA PHE A 184 5.96 2.18 6.11
C PHE A 184 6.44 0.98 5.29
N ALA A 185 5.57 0.28 4.54
CA ALA A 185 5.98 -0.87 3.70
C ALA A 185 7.09 -0.51 2.70
N SER A 186 6.96 0.66 2.06
CA SER A 186 7.94 1.17 1.10
C SER A 186 9.31 1.41 1.76
N ARG A 187 9.30 1.93 2.99
CA ARG A 187 10.50 2.16 3.80
C ARG A 187 11.18 0.86 4.19
N VAL A 188 10.41 -0.16 4.59
CA VAL A 188 10.93 -1.50 4.89
C VAL A 188 11.55 -2.12 3.64
N ALA A 189 10.85 -2.09 2.51
CA ALA A 189 11.34 -2.64 1.25
C ALA A 189 12.65 -1.97 0.78
N ALA A 190 12.73 -0.65 0.88
CA ALA A 190 13.95 0.10 0.55
C ALA A 190 15.12 -0.25 1.48
N LYS A 191 14.86 -0.42 2.78
CA LYS A 191 15.89 -0.75 3.78
C LYS A 191 16.46 -2.14 3.59
N ILE A 192 15.61 -3.13 3.29
CA ILE A 192 16.03 -4.52 3.04
C ILE A 192 16.42 -4.79 1.58
N LYS A 193 16.29 -3.78 0.70
CA LYS A 193 16.61 -3.84 -0.73
C LYS A 193 15.86 -4.94 -1.48
N THR A 194 14.55 -5.01 -1.31
CA THR A 194 13.68 -5.96 -2.02
C THR A 194 12.57 -5.28 -2.81
N GLY A 195 11.86 -6.05 -3.63
CA GLY A 195 10.68 -5.60 -4.38
C GLY A 195 9.43 -5.51 -3.49
N LEU A 196 8.63 -4.47 -3.73
CA LEU A 196 7.31 -4.27 -3.11
C LEU A 196 6.26 -4.03 -4.19
N THR A 197 5.26 -4.91 -4.25
CA THR A 197 4.09 -4.69 -5.11
C THR A 197 2.96 -4.09 -4.30
N ALA A 198 2.53 -2.88 -4.68
CA ALA A 198 1.51 -2.16 -3.94
C ALA A 198 0.09 -2.62 -4.31
N ASP A 199 -0.85 -2.51 -3.37
CA ASP A 199 -2.31 -2.59 -3.59
C ASP A 199 -2.77 -3.77 -4.46
N CYS A 200 -2.25 -4.96 -4.14
CA CYS A 200 -2.56 -6.20 -4.84
C CYS A 200 -4.03 -6.61 -4.61
N THR A 201 -4.63 -7.15 -5.67
CA THR A 201 -5.99 -7.70 -5.66
C THR A 201 -6.00 -9.20 -5.94
N GLY A 202 -4.86 -9.79 -6.26
CA GLY A 202 -4.72 -11.23 -6.43
C GLY A 202 -3.30 -11.65 -6.03
N LEU A 203 -3.20 -12.75 -5.31
CA LEU A 203 -1.94 -13.35 -4.91
C LEU A 203 -1.99 -14.83 -5.28
N ASP A 204 -0.91 -15.33 -5.85
CA ASP A 204 -0.75 -16.76 -6.08
C ASP A 204 0.74 -17.12 -6.08
N ILE A 205 1.08 -18.39 -6.17
CA ILE A 205 2.45 -18.88 -6.12
C ILE A 205 2.73 -19.71 -7.35
N ASP A 206 3.80 -19.34 -8.04
CA ASP A 206 4.41 -20.21 -9.02
C ASP A 206 5.24 -21.26 -8.27
N VAL A 207 4.70 -22.48 -8.18
CA VAL A 207 5.28 -23.60 -7.43
C VAL A 207 6.65 -24.01 -7.97
N SER A 208 6.92 -23.77 -9.26
CA SER A 208 8.17 -24.18 -9.91
C SER A 208 9.38 -23.39 -9.41
N ASN A 209 9.18 -22.10 -9.13
CA ASN A 209 10.25 -21.15 -8.76
C ASN A 209 10.02 -20.51 -7.38
N ARG A 210 8.92 -20.87 -6.70
CA ARG A 210 8.48 -20.34 -5.40
C ARG A 210 8.35 -18.81 -5.39
N ASN A 211 8.04 -18.21 -6.54
CA ASN A 211 7.80 -16.78 -6.64
C ASN A 211 6.32 -16.47 -6.40
N LEU A 212 6.11 -15.37 -5.68
CA LEU A 212 4.79 -14.81 -5.43
C LEU A 212 4.34 -14.05 -6.69
N MET A 213 3.26 -14.52 -7.30
CA MET A 213 2.54 -13.84 -8.37
C MET A 213 1.66 -12.75 -7.79
N GLN A 214 2.08 -11.50 -7.95
CA GLN A 214 1.42 -10.34 -7.34
C GLN A 214 0.60 -9.62 -8.39
N THR A 215 -0.70 -9.85 -8.41
CA THR A 215 -1.62 -9.24 -9.37
C THR A 215 -2.17 -7.95 -8.80
N ARG A 216 -1.98 -6.84 -9.52
CA ARG A 216 -2.54 -5.54 -9.15
C ARG A 216 -3.13 -4.78 -10.34
N PRO A 217 -4.17 -3.96 -10.12
CA PRO A 217 -4.63 -2.99 -11.09
C PRO A 217 -3.66 -1.81 -11.18
N ALA A 218 -3.28 -1.42 -12.39
CA ALA A 218 -2.52 -0.22 -12.73
C ALA A 218 -3.36 0.69 -13.64
N PHE A 219 -2.91 1.93 -13.85
CA PHE A 219 -3.57 2.91 -14.74
C PHE A 219 -5.07 3.09 -14.44
N GLY A 220 -5.43 3.28 -13.16
CA GLY A 220 -6.81 3.48 -12.74
C GLY A 220 -7.70 2.23 -12.91
N GLY A 221 -7.11 1.03 -12.92
CA GLY A 221 -7.85 -0.22 -13.05
C GLY A 221 -7.89 -0.80 -14.46
N ASN A 222 -7.45 -0.05 -15.48
CA ASN A 222 -7.54 -0.47 -16.88
C ASN A 222 -6.53 -1.56 -17.27
N VAL A 223 -5.43 -1.70 -16.51
CA VAL A 223 -4.39 -2.69 -16.79
C VAL A 223 -4.21 -3.56 -15.57
N MET A 224 -4.36 -4.87 -15.74
CA MET A 224 -4.00 -5.84 -14.70
C MET A 224 -2.56 -6.30 -14.94
N ALA A 225 -1.68 -6.06 -13.98
CA ALA A 225 -0.28 -6.46 -14.05
C ALA A 225 0.01 -7.53 -13.00
N THR A 226 0.65 -8.61 -13.43
CA THR A 226 1.22 -9.63 -12.54
C THR A 226 2.72 -9.38 -12.44
N ILE A 227 3.17 -9.05 -11.23
CA ILE A 227 4.56 -8.68 -10.95
C ILE A 227 5.20 -9.80 -10.13
N LEU A 228 6.46 -10.11 -10.45
CA LEU A 228 7.26 -11.13 -9.78
C LEU A 228 8.55 -10.51 -9.23
N THR A 229 9.01 -11.02 -8.09
CA THR A 229 10.32 -10.65 -7.51
C THR A 229 11.25 -11.87 -7.50
N PRO A 230 11.88 -12.22 -8.63
CA PRO A 230 12.60 -13.49 -8.76
C PRO A 230 13.95 -13.55 -8.02
N ARG A 231 14.60 -12.39 -7.81
CA ARG A 231 16.00 -12.33 -7.32
C ARG A 231 16.18 -11.83 -5.89
N HIS A 232 15.13 -11.31 -5.26
CA HIS A 232 15.22 -10.67 -3.95
C HIS A 232 14.23 -11.31 -2.96
N ARG A 233 14.57 -11.28 -1.67
CA ARG A 233 13.74 -11.77 -0.57
C ARG A 233 13.80 -10.80 0.62
N PRO A 234 12.73 -10.68 1.42
CA PRO A 234 11.40 -11.27 1.23
C PRO A 234 10.67 -10.69 0.02
N GLN A 235 9.73 -11.44 -0.55
CA GLN A 235 8.80 -10.92 -1.55
C GLN A 235 7.71 -10.14 -0.83
N MET A 236 7.60 -8.83 -1.05
CA MET A 236 6.69 -7.98 -0.30
C MET A 236 5.50 -7.54 -1.13
N ALA A 237 4.29 -7.61 -0.57
CA ALA A 237 3.08 -7.04 -1.15
C ALA A 237 2.29 -6.25 -0.10
N THR A 238 1.73 -5.10 -0.52
CA THR A 238 0.55 -4.56 0.17
C THR A 238 -0.70 -5.03 -0.54
N VAL A 239 -1.74 -5.40 0.22
CA VAL A 239 -2.95 -6.04 -0.28
C VAL A 239 -4.16 -5.16 -0.01
N ARG A 240 -5.00 -4.98 -1.02
CA ARG A 240 -6.21 -4.17 -0.91
C ARG A 240 -7.19 -4.77 0.10
N HIS A 241 -7.75 -3.90 0.95
CA HIS A 241 -8.76 -4.31 1.94
C HIS A 241 -10.05 -4.80 1.25
N LYS A 242 -10.70 -5.81 1.86
CA LYS A 242 -11.96 -6.45 1.45
C LYS A 242 -11.94 -7.15 0.09
N VAL A 243 -10.75 -7.41 -0.46
CA VAL A 243 -10.63 -8.26 -1.67
C VAL A 243 -10.69 -9.74 -1.32
N PHE A 244 -10.12 -10.12 -0.18
CA PHE A 244 -10.09 -11.50 0.29
C PHE A 244 -11.10 -11.72 1.41
N LYS A 245 -11.55 -12.97 1.55
CA LYS A 245 -12.42 -13.37 2.65
C LYS A 245 -11.63 -13.41 3.96
N LYS A 246 -12.28 -13.02 5.06
CA LYS A 246 -11.72 -13.16 6.41
C LYS A 246 -11.51 -14.64 6.75
N ALA A 247 -10.40 -14.93 7.44
CA ALA A 247 -10.10 -16.28 7.88
C ALA A 247 -11.16 -16.76 8.88
N PRO A 248 -11.67 -18.00 8.75
CA PRO A 248 -12.55 -18.58 9.76
C PRO A 248 -11.81 -18.70 11.10
N ARG A 249 -12.53 -18.46 12.19
CA ARG A 249 -12.01 -18.61 13.54
C ARG A 249 -12.08 -20.08 13.95
N ASP A 250 -10.96 -20.66 14.32
CA ASP A 250 -10.87 -22.01 14.86
C ASP A 250 -10.15 -21.99 16.21
N ALA A 251 -10.92 -22.13 17.29
CA ALA A 251 -10.39 -22.14 18.65
C ALA A 251 -9.53 -23.37 18.98
N GLY A 252 -9.60 -24.43 18.17
CA GLY A 252 -8.78 -25.63 18.33
C GLY A 252 -7.34 -25.47 17.83
N ARG A 253 -7.04 -24.41 17.06
CA ARG A 253 -5.71 -24.18 16.52
C ARG A 253 -4.70 -23.84 17.61
N LYS A 254 -3.55 -24.49 17.52
CA LYS A 254 -2.39 -24.25 18.39
C LYS A 254 -1.30 -23.57 17.56
N GLY A 255 -0.66 -22.59 18.16
CA GLY A 255 0.44 -21.83 17.57
C GLY A 255 1.44 -21.40 18.63
N GLU A 256 2.56 -20.87 18.19
CA GLU A 256 3.66 -20.43 19.04
C GLU A 256 3.70 -18.90 19.12
N ILE A 257 3.62 -18.34 20.32
CA ILE A 257 3.75 -16.90 20.57
C ILE A 257 5.20 -16.60 20.93
N ILE A 258 5.87 -15.80 20.11
CA ILE A 258 7.28 -15.43 20.27
C ILE A 258 7.36 -13.96 20.62
N LYS A 259 7.66 -13.66 21.88
CA LYS A 259 7.89 -12.27 22.31
C LYS A 259 9.29 -11.82 21.90
N ARG A 260 9.37 -10.67 21.22
CA ARG A 260 10.63 -10.04 20.81
C ARG A 260 10.66 -8.62 21.37
N ASN A 261 11.64 -8.35 22.23
CA ASN A 261 11.86 -7.03 22.80
C ASN A 261 13.11 -6.42 22.15
N PRO A 262 12.98 -5.66 21.05
CA PRO A 262 14.09 -4.92 20.50
C PRO A 262 14.55 -3.85 21.49
N ASP A 263 15.79 -3.41 21.35
CA ASP A 263 16.33 -2.31 22.15
C ASP A 263 15.63 -0.99 21.77
N PHE A 264 14.59 -0.64 22.52
CA PHE A 264 13.75 0.53 22.27
C PHE A 264 14.54 1.85 22.31
N THR A 265 15.68 1.89 22.99
CA THR A 265 16.52 3.10 23.11
C THR A 265 17.15 3.51 21.78
N LYS A 266 17.29 2.57 20.84
CA LYS A 266 17.85 2.82 19.51
C LYS A 266 16.80 3.27 18.49
N LEU A 267 15.52 3.17 18.84
CA LEU A 267 14.43 3.61 17.96
C LEU A 267 14.32 5.12 18.02
N LYS A 268 14.68 5.77 16.91
CA LYS A 268 14.55 7.21 16.74
C LYS A 268 13.49 7.50 15.70
N SER A 269 12.72 8.55 15.93
CA SER A 269 11.76 9.09 14.97
C SER A 269 12.06 10.56 14.76
N ARG A 270 12.13 10.99 13.50
CA ARG A 270 12.20 12.40 13.11
C ARG A 270 10.83 13.09 13.22
N THR A 271 9.77 12.32 13.28
CA THR A 271 8.39 12.80 13.44
C THR A 271 7.88 12.51 14.84
N GLY A 272 7.19 13.46 15.44
CA GLY A 272 6.48 13.29 16.70
C GLY A 272 4.97 13.30 16.46
N PHE A 273 4.25 12.47 17.20
CA PHE A 273 2.80 12.56 17.28
C PHE A 273 2.44 13.68 18.26
N LEU A 274 1.62 14.63 17.83
CA LEU A 274 1.17 15.75 18.66
C LEU A 274 -0.24 15.48 19.19
N GLU A 275 -1.20 15.28 18.29
CA GLU A 275 -2.59 15.03 18.63
C GLU A 275 -3.28 14.21 17.53
N PHE A 276 -4.31 13.45 17.92
CA PHE A 276 -5.24 12.81 17.00
C PHE A 276 -6.57 13.56 17.06
N VAL A 277 -6.97 14.13 15.92
CA VAL A 277 -8.27 14.78 15.77
C VAL A 277 -9.23 13.77 15.14
N SER A 278 -10.08 13.17 15.97
CA SER A 278 -11.14 12.27 15.50
C SER A 278 -12.25 13.07 14.83
N ASP A 279 -12.64 12.68 13.61
CA ASP A 279 -13.81 13.23 12.94
C ASP A 279 -15.08 12.60 13.54
N THR A 280 -15.66 13.22 14.57
CA THR A 280 -16.89 12.76 15.24
C THR A 280 -18.14 12.95 14.38
N THR A 281 -18.04 13.61 13.22
CA THR A 281 -19.17 13.79 12.31
C THR A 281 -19.55 12.50 11.57
N THR A 282 -18.60 11.57 11.39
CA THR A 282 -18.83 10.30 10.70
C THR A 282 -19.23 9.22 11.70
N LYS A 283 -20.54 8.96 11.85
CA LYS A 283 -21.05 7.87 12.72
C LYS A 283 -20.52 6.47 12.34
N ILE A 284 -20.11 6.27 11.08
CA ILE A 284 -19.65 4.99 10.54
C ILE A 284 -18.44 5.24 9.63
N ASN A 285 -17.35 4.49 9.86
CA ASN A 285 -16.16 4.54 9.01
C ASN A 285 -16.47 3.96 7.62
N LEU A 286 -16.39 4.81 6.58
CA LEU A 286 -16.71 4.44 5.20
C LEU A 286 -15.97 3.20 4.70
N ALA A 287 -14.69 3.05 5.08
CA ALA A 287 -13.84 1.96 4.60
C ALA A 287 -14.26 0.60 5.17
N GLU A 288 -14.88 0.61 6.36
CA GLU A 288 -15.29 -0.59 7.08
C GLU A 288 -16.77 -0.92 6.88
N ALA A 289 -17.57 0.05 6.44
CA ALA A 289 -19.00 -0.12 6.21
C ALA A 289 -19.32 -1.29 5.25
N ASP A 290 -20.27 -2.12 5.65
CA ASP A 290 -20.79 -3.22 4.83
C ASP A 290 -21.82 -2.74 3.81
N ILE A 291 -22.48 -1.62 4.08
CA ILE A 291 -23.45 -0.97 3.20
C ILE A 291 -23.08 0.50 3.09
N ILE A 292 -23.03 1.03 1.87
CA ILE A 292 -22.75 2.44 1.59
C ILE A 292 -23.82 3.00 0.67
N VAL A 293 -24.44 4.10 1.09
CA VAL A 293 -25.36 4.88 0.26
C VAL A 293 -24.66 6.16 -0.11
N SER A 294 -24.38 6.33 -1.40
CA SER A 294 -23.52 7.39 -1.92
C SER A 294 -24.29 8.44 -2.70
N GLY A 295 -24.13 9.70 -2.31
CA GLY A 295 -24.68 10.85 -3.01
C GLY A 295 -23.74 11.43 -4.08
N GLY A 296 -24.29 11.70 -5.26
CA GLY A 296 -23.58 12.38 -6.34
C GLY A 296 -24.03 13.81 -6.58
N ARG A 297 -23.50 14.43 -7.64
CA ARG A 297 -23.94 15.75 -8.11
C ARG A 297 -25.43 15.77 -8.49
N GLY A 298 -26.00 14.62 -8.86
CA GLY A 298 -27.41 14.49 -9.22
C GLY A 298 -28.39 14.86 -8.10
N LEU A 299 -27.92 14.96 -6.85
CA LEU A 299 -28.72 15.50 -5.74
C LEU A 299 -29.09 16.98 -5.95
N GLY A 300 -28.26 17.75 -6.67
CA GLY A 300 -28.50 19.15 -7.01
C GLY A 300 -28.29 20.15 -5.87
N LYS A 301 -28.58 19.79 -4.62
CA LYS A 301 -28.44 20.65 -3.44
C LYS A 301 -27.98 19.88 -2.18
N PRO A 302 -27.40 20.55 -1.17
CA PRO A 302 -27.02 19.92 0.10
C PRO A 302 -28.18 19.22 0.81
N GLU A 303 -29.41 19.75 0.72
CA GLU A 303 -30.58 19.16 1.38
C GLU A 303 -30.90 17.75 0.87
N GLY A 304 -30.48 17.42 -0.35
CA GLY A 304 -30.61 16.08 -0.91
C GLY A 304 -29.83 15.01 -0.13
N PHE A 305 -28.79 15.38 0.61
CA PHE A 305 -28.07 14.43 1.46
C PHE A 305 -28.88 13.94 2.65
N LYS A 306 -29.91 14.68 3.09
CA LYS A 306 -30.84 14.18 4.14
C LYS A 306 -31.55 12.90 3.70
N LEU A 307 -31.90 12.81 2.42
CA LEU A 307 -32.53 11.63 1.84
C LEU A 307 -31.56 10.44 1.78
N ILE A 308 -30.28 10.72 1.50
CA ILE A 308 -29.20 9.72 1.52
C ILE A 308 -28.94 9.22 2.93
N GLU A 309 -28.91 10.12 3.92
CA GLU A 309 -28.77 9.80 5.34
C GLU A 309 -29.94 8.94 5.85
N GLU A 310 -31.17 9.22 5.42
CA GLU A 310 -32.33 8.42 5.79
C GLU A 310 -32.27 7.01 5.21
N LEU A 311 -31.91 6.87 3.92
CA LEU A 311 -31.74 5.57 3.28
C LEU A 311 -30.59 4.79 3.92
N ALA A 312 -29.46 5.45 4.19
CA ALA A 312 -28.32 4.84 4.88
C ALA A 312 -28.73 4.36 6.27
N SER A 313 -29.49 5.16 7.02
CA SER A 313 -29.98 4.79 8.35
C SER A 313 -30.96 3.61 8.31
N ALA A 314 -31.86 3.56 7.33
CA ALA A 314 -32.78 2.44 7.14
C ALA A 314 -32.04 1.12 6.81
N LEU A 315 -30.90 1.21 6.14
CA LEU A 315 -30.06 0.07 5.78
C LEU A 315 -28.94 -0.22 6.80
N CYS A 316 -28.86 0.53 7.90
CA CYS A 316 -27.73 0.47 8.84
C CYS A 316 -26.36 0.64 8.16
N GLY A 317 -26.30 1.47 7.10
CA GLY A 317 -25.12 1.73 6.28
C GLY A 317 -24.50 3.11 6.50
N ALA A 318 -23.33 3.33 5.88
CA ALA A 318 -22.64 4.61 5.88
C ALA A 318 -23.05 5.49 4.70
N VAL A 319 -22.93 6.81 4.87
CA VAL A 319 -23.19 7.79 3.80
C VAL A 319 -21.88 8.06 3.06
N GLY A 320 -21.83 7.79 1.75
CA GLY A 320 -20.73 8.14 0.87
C GLY A 320 -21.04 9.34 -0.02
N ALA A 321 -20.02 9.86 -0.70
CA ALA A 321 -20.18 10.95 -1.64
C ALA A 321 -19.19 10.87 -2.80
N SER A 322 -19.62 11.34 -3.98
CA SER A 322 -18.70 11.62 -5.08
C SER A 322 -17.90 12.89 -4.82
N ARG A 323 -16.71 13.00 -5.41
CA ARG A 323 -15.88 14.21 -5.35
C ARG A 323 -16.66 15.49 -5.74
N ALA A 324 -17.53 15.41 -6.74
CA ALA A 324 -18.30 16.58 -7.17
C ALA A 324 -19.20 17.16 -6.07
N ALA A 325 -19.72 16.32 -5.17
CA ALA A 325 -20.53 16.77 -4.03
C ALA A 325 -19.66 17.41 -2.93
N VAL A 326 -18.46 16.87 -2.71
CA VAL A 326 -17.48 17.42 -1.76
C VAL A 326 -16.93 18.76 -2.25
N ASP A 327 -16.52 18.84 -3.51
CA ASP A 327 -16.01 20.08 -4.14
C ASP A 327 -17.08 21.18 -4.15
N SER A 328 -18.36 20.81 -4.12
CA SER A 328 -19.50 21.75 -4.03
C SER A 328 -19.84 22.17 -2.59
N GLY A 329 -19.10 21.66 -1.60
CA GLY A 329 -19.30 21.97 -0.17
C GLY A 329 -20.54 21.34 0.46
N TRP A 330 -21.14 20.32 -0.17
CA TRP A 330 -22.38 19.69 0.34
C TRP A 330 -22.13 18.70 1.47
N ILE A 331 -20.95 18.09 1.49
CA ILE A 331 -20.56 17.08 2.47
C ILE A 331 -19.03 17.10 2.69
N PRO A 332 -18.53 16.80 3.90
CA PRO A 332 -17.09 16.79 4.17
C PRO A 332 -16.30 15.78 3.34
N TYR A 333 -15.00 16.06 3.16
CA TYR A 333 -14.07 15.19 2.44
C TYR A 333 -13.97 13.76 3.02
N SER A 334 -14.26 13.57 4.32
CA SER A 334 -14.29 12.26 4.96
C SER A 334 -15.29 11.29 4.32
N HIS A 335 -16.32 11.79 3.62
CA HIS A 335 -17.29 10.96 2.91
C HIS A 335 -16.92 10.65 1.45
N GLN A 336 -15.82 11.22 0.93
CA GLN A 336 -15.45 11.07 -0.47
C GLN A 336 -15.06 9.62 -0.81
N VAL A 337 -15.73 9.04 -1.80
CA VAL A 337 -15.37 7.77 -2.43
C VAL A 337 -14.65 8.03 -3.74
N GLY A 338 -13.56 7.32 -3.99
CA GLY A 338 -12.84 7.37 -5.26
C GLY A 338 -11.32 7.26 -5.10
N GLN A 339 -10.61 7.40 -6.22
CA GLN A 339 -9.16 7.30 -6.31
C GLN A 339 -8.43 8.30 -5.39
N THR A 340 -8.94 9.51 -5.27
CA THR A 340 -8.40 10.57 -4.39
C THR A 340 -9.14 10.66 -3.05
N GLY A 341 -10.08 9.74 -2.79
CA GLY A 341 -10.84 9.64 -1.55
C GLY A 341 -10.60 8.30 -0.88
N ARG A 342 -11.64 7.75 -0.25
CA ARG A 342 -11.63 6.42 0.35
C ARG A 342 -11.94 5.37 -0.72
N THR A 343 -11.15 4.30 -0.72
CA THR A 343 -11.50 3.07 -1.42
C THR A 343 -12.32 2.20 -0.49
N VAL A 344 -13.47 1.76 -0.97
CA VAL A 344 -14.47 0.99 -0.24
C VAL A 344 -14.84 -0.25 -1.06
N ALA A 345 -15.22 -1.31 -0.35
CA ALA A 345 -15.72 -2.54 -0.94
C ALA A 345 -16.83 -3.10 -0.06
N PRO A 346 -17.96 -2.38 0.06
CA PRO A 346 -19.13 -2.87 0.78
C PRO A 346 -19.77 -4.05 0.07
N LYS A 347 -20.60 -4.79 0.80
CA LYS A 347 -21.50 -5.80 0.25
C LYS A 347 -22.57 -5.16 -0.64
N LEU A 348 -23.02 -3.96 -0.26
CA LEU A 348 -24.00 -3.18 -1.02
C LEU A 348 -23.53 -1.73 -1.17
N TYR A 349 -23.42 -1.28 -2.41
CA TYR A 349 -23.17 0.12 -2.76
C TYR A 349 -24.37 0.69 -3.50
N VAL A 350 -25.04 1.68 -2.94
CA VAL A 350 -26.15 2.39 -3.58
C VAL A 350 -25.64 3.73 -4.11
N ALA A 351 -25.58 3.90 -5.42
CA ALA A 351 -25.12 5.10 -6.10
C ALA A 351 -26.32 5.97 -6.53
N CYS A 352 -26.58 7.04 -5.79
CA CYS A 352 -27.70 7.95 -6.04
C CYS A 352 -27.22 9.22 -6.76
N GLY A 353 -27.59 9.37 -8.04
CA GLY A 353 -27.22 10.55 -8.84
C GLY A 353 -25.71 10.68 -9.09
N VAL A 354 -25.00 9.56 -9.16
CA VAL A 354 -23.55 9.48 -9.45
C VAL A 354 -23.36 9.09 -10.92
N SER A 355 -22.59 9.87 -11.67
CA SER A 355 -22.35 9.59 -13.10
C SER A 355 -21.46 8.36 -13.34
N GLY A 356 -20.57 8.02 -12.40
CA GLY A 356 -19.68 6.87 -12.52
C GLY A 356 -18.41 7.15 -13.32
N GLN A 357 -17.82 8.34 -13.16
CA GLN A 357 -16.48 8.58 -13.71
C GLN A 357 -15.47 7.58 -13.13
N ILE A 358 -14.44 7.25 -13.91
CA ILE A 358 -13.41 6.26 -13.56
C ILE A 358 -12.80 6.54 -12.18
N GLN A 359 -12.58 7.82 -11.85
CA GLN A 359 -12.03 8.24 -10.56
C GLN A 359 -12.93 7.83 -9.39
N HIS A 360 -14.25 7.80 -9.57
CA HIS A 360 -15.20 7.31 -8.57
C HIS A 360 -15.22 5.78 -8.54
N LEU A 361 -15.31 5.16 -9.72
CA LEU A 361 -15.39 3.70 -9.87
C LEU A 361 -14.17 2.97 -9.28
N VAL A 362 -12.97 3.52 -9.41
CA VAL A 362 -11.76 2.94 -8.78
C VAL A 362 -11.91 2.77 -7.27
N GLY A 363 -12.68 3.66 -6.63
CA GLY A 363 -12.91 3.63 -5.19
C GLY A 363 -14.01 2.68 -4.74
N MET A 364 -14.86 2.16 -5.64
CA MET A 364 -16.02 1.32 -5.25
C MET A 364 -16.31 0.14 -6.17
N GLY A 365 -15.54 -0.05 -7.24
CA GLY A 365 -15.78 -1.08 -8.26
C GLY A 365 -15.58 -2.51 -7.75
N SER A 366 -14.97 -2.68 -6.59
CA SER A 366 -14.85 -3.96 -5.89
C SER A 366 -16.00 -4.20 -4.87
N SER A 367 -17.12 -3.49 -5.00
CA SER A 367 -18.33 -3.78 -4.19
C SER A 367 -19.04 -5.01 -4.74
N ASP A 368 -19.61 -5.84 -3.86
CA ASP A 368 -20.26 -7.10 -4.28
C ASP A 368 -21.53 -6.81 -5.11
N ILE A 369 -22.38 -5.91 -4.62
CA ILE A 369 -23.62 -5.49 -5.28
C ILE A 369 -23.61 -3.98 -5.44
N ILE A 370 -23.81 -3.51 -6.67
CA ILE A 370 -23.92 -2.09 -7.00
C ILE A 370 -25.34 -1.80 -7.47
N VAL A 371 -26.04 -0.91 -6.77
CA VAL A 371 -27.36 -0.40 -7.15
C VAL A 371 -27.19 1.03 -7.62
N ALA A 372 -27.60 1.36 -8.84
CA ALA A 372 -27.54 2.73 -9.37
C ALA A 372 -28.93 3.32 -9.56
N ILE A 373 -29.13 4.55 -9.08
CA ILE A 373 -30.34 5.34 -9.28
C ILE A 373 -29.92 6.61 -10.00
N ASN A 374 -30.31 6.73 -11.27
CA ASN A 374 -29.98 7.90 -12.09
C ASN A 374 -31.08 8.20 -13.10
N ARG A 375 -31.24 9.48 -13.45
CA ARG A 375 -32.16 9.92 -14.51
C ARG A 375 -31.59 9.66 -15.91
N ASP A 376 -30.26 9.58 -16.02
CA ASP A 376 -29.56 9.32 -17.27
C ASP A 376 -29.23 7.82 -17.39
N PRO A 377 -29.91 7.06 -18.27
CA PRO A 377 -29.65 5.63 -18.47
C PRO A 377 -28.28 5.38 -19.13
N GLU A 378 -27.70 6.37 -19.82
CA GLU A 378 -26.40 6.23 -20.49
C GLU A 378 -25.21 6.48 -19.55
N ALA A 379 -25.46 6.90 -18.31
CA ALA A 379 -24.43 7.16 -17.32
C ALA A 379 -23.55 5.90 -17.09
N PRO A 380 -22.20 6.03 -17.07
CA PRO A 380 -21.29 4.91 -16.82
C PRO A 380 -21.62 4.07 -15.58
N MET A 381 -22.14 4.69 -14.51
CA MET A 381 -22.57 3.97 -13.30
C MET A 381 -23.71 2.99 -13.59
N MET A 382 -24.68 3.37 -14.44
CA MET A 382 -25.83 2.52 -14.79
C MET A 382 -25.39 1.27 -15.56
N LYS A 383 -24.30 1.37 -16.35
CA LYS A 383 -23.75 0.26 -17.14
C LYS A 383 -22.99 -0.77 -16.29
N ILE A 384 -22.41 -0.34 -15.17
CA ILE A 384 -21.61 -1.20 -14.27
C ILE A 384 -22.45 -1.77 -13.13
N ALA A 385 -23.58 -1.12 -12.81
CA ALA A 385 -24.43 -1.52 -11.70
C ALA A 385 -25.02 -2.93 -11.90
N THR A 386 -25.08 -3.70 -10.82
CA THR A 386 -25.80 -4.97 -10.73
C THR A 386 -27.30 -4.76 -10.92
N TYR A 387 -27.83 -3.68 -10.33
CA TYR A 387 -29.20 -3.24 -10.47
C TYR A 387 -29.22 -1.76 -10.82
N ALA A 388 -29.90 -1.40 -11.91
CA ALA A 388 -30.01 -0.03 -12.37
C ALA A 388 -31.49 0.38 -12.38
N ILE A 389 -31.81 1.52 -11.77
CA ILE A 389 -33.15 2.10 -11.75
C ILE A 389 -33.08 3.48 -12.43
N GLU A 390 -33.73 3.58 -13.57
CA GLU A 390 -33.90 4.85 -14.27
C GLU A 390 -35.04 5.65 -13.63
N GLY A 391 -34.75 6.88 -13.21
CA GLY A 391 -35.78 7.80 -12.73
C GLY A 391 -35.29 8.80 -11.70
N ASP A 392 -36.23 9.51 -11.09
CA ASP A 392 -35.91 10.54 -10.11
C ASP A 392 -35.57 9.94 -8.74
N LEU A 393 -34.39 10.29 -8.22
CA LEU A 393 -33.93 9.85 -6.91
C LEU A 393 -34.86 10.32 -5.78
N TYR A 394 -35.54 11.46 -5.94
CA TYR A 394 -36.46 12.01 -4.95
C TYR A 394 -37.79 11.25 -4.86
N GLU A 395 -38.15 10.48 -5.89
CA GLU A 395 -39.34 9.63 -5.90
C GLU A 395 -39.00 8.18 -5.54
N ILE A 396 -37.87 7.69 -6.06
CA ILE A 396 -37.44 6.30 -5.90
C ILE A 396 -36.96 6.02 -4.47
N ILE A 397 -36.10 6.87 -3.90
CA ILE A 397 -35.51 6.61 -2.58
C ILE A 397 -36.58 6.53 -1.47
N PRO A 398 -37.58 7.44 -1.39
CA PRO A 398 -38.65 7.30 -0.40
C PRO A 398 -39.46 6.00 -0.54
N CYS A 399 -39.73 5.55 -1.77
CA CYS A 399 -40.41 4.28 -2.02
C CYS A 399 -39.60 3.09 -1.51
N ILE A 400 -38.28 3.08 -1.75
CA ILE A 400 -37.37 2.06 -1.23
C ILE A 400 -37.35 2.08 0.31
N ILE A 401 -37.22 3.27 0.92
CA ILE A 401 -37.22 3.41 2.39
C ILE A 401 -38.53 2.86 2.98
N LYS A 402 -39.68 3.14 2.36
CA LYS A 402 -40.98 2.66 2.81
C LYS A 402 -41.05 1.14 2.79
N GLU A 403 -40.49 0.49 1.77
CA GLU A 403 -40.51 -0.96 1.66
C GLU A 403 -39.50 -1.64 2.60
N ILE A 404 -38.37 -1.00 2.90
CA ILE A 404 -37.38 -1.51 3.88
C ILE A 404 -37.90 -1.41 5.32
N LYS A 405 -38.71 -0.38 5.62
CA LYS A 405 -39.28 -0.15 6.97
C LYS A 405 -40.54 -0.97 7.25
N LYS A 406 -41.11 -1.65 6.25
CA LYS A 406 -42.18 -2.65 6.44
C LYS A 406 -41.59 -3.94 6.97
#